data_AF-A0A352RRL3-F1
#
_entry.id   AF-A0A352RRL3-F1
#
_cell.length_a   1.000
_cell.length_b   1.000
_cell.length_c   1.000
_cell.angle_alpha   90.00
_cell.angle_beta   90.00
_cell.angle_gamma   90.00
#
_symmetry.space_group_name_H-M   'P 1'
#
loop_
_entity.id
_entity.type
_entity.pdbx_description
1 polymer ?
#
loop_
_entity_poly.entity_id
_entity_poly.type
_entity_poly.pdbx_seq_one_letter_code
_entity_poly.pdbx_strand_id
1 'polypeptide(L)'
;GQKLAVEAVEDATARYAFTRNLLIGMAALAAIIAALLGIGMTRSVTRPARQALDAAEALEQGQLAHAIEVRSQDEMGRMLGALERAFGQLGTLVRGIQHAAGSIDTAAREISSGNTDLSRRTEQQAASLEQTAASMEQLTSTVRQNAENARQANQLAANASDVATEGGRVVRSV
;
A
#
# COMPACT_ATOMS: atom_id res chain seq x y z
N GLY A 1 -0.54 35.25 97.17
CA GLY A 1 -1.40 34.14 96.78
C GLY A 1 -2.10 34.42 95.46
N GLN A 2 -3.13 35.25 95.46
CA GLN A 2 -4.04 35.42 94.32
C GLN A 2 -3.41 36.13 93.09
N LYS A 3 -2.58 37.17 93.26
CA LYS A 3 -1.87 37.84 92.14
C LYS A 3 -0.90 36.91 91.40
N LEU A 4 -0.10 36.14 92.13
CA LEU A 4 0.83 35.16 91.55
C LEU A 4 0.10 34.04 90.78
N ALA A 5 -1.08 33.63 91.25
CA ALA A 5 -1.91 32.65 90.54
C ALA A 5 -2.51 33.21 89.25
N VAL A 6 -2.92 34.48 89.24
CA VAL A 6 -3.44 35.15 88.03
C VAL A 6 -2.34 35.35 86.99
N GLU A 7 -1.16 35.81 87.41
CA GLU A 7 0.01 36.04 86.53
C GLU A 7 0.54 34.72 85.91
N ALA A 8 0.55 33.63 86.68
CA ALA A 8 0.90 32.30 86.17
C ALA A 8 -0.11 31.74 85.16
N VAL A 9 -1.41 32.02 85.36
CA VAL A 9 -2.45 31.64 84.39
C VAL A 9 -2.34 32.47 83.11
N GLU A 10 -2.05 33.76 83.23
CA GLU A 10 -1.89 34.67 82.08
C GLU A 10 -0.68 34.26 81.21
N ASP A 11 0.48 33.99 81.81
CA ASP A 11 1.67 33.52 81.10
C ASP A 11 1.47 32.12 80.47
N ALA A 12 0.75 31.22 81.14
CA ALA A 12 0.38 29.92 80.58
C ALA A 12 -0.55 30.05 79.36
N THR A 13 -1.53 30.95 79.40
CA THR A 13 -2.44 31.19 78.27
C THR A 13 -1.74 31.86 77.09
N ALA A 14 -0.82 32.79 77.33
CA ALA A 14 -0.01 33.43 76.30
C ALA A 14 0.90 32.43 75.57
N ARG A 15 1.60 31.57 76.33
CA ARG A 15 2.44 30.50 75.77
C ARG A 15 1.64 29.46 74.99
N TYR A 16 0.45 29.10 75.47
CA TYR A 16 -0.46 28.21 74.76
C TYR A 16 -0.92 28.82 73.42
N ALA A 17 -1.33 30.09 73.42
CA ALA A 17 -1.77 30.79 72.22
C ALA A 17 -0.64 30.91 71.18
N PHE A 18 0.58 31.24 71.61
CA PHE A 18 1.76 31.28 70.75
C PHE A 18 2.06 29.91 70.13
N THR A 19 2.13 28.86 70.97
CA THR A 19 2.41 27.49 70.50
C THR A 19 1.34 26.99 69.53
N ARG A 20 0.06 27.25 69.82
CA ARG A 20 -1.06 26.90 68.94
C ARG A 20 -0.95 27.61 67.59
N ASN A 21 -0.68 28.92 67.58
CA ASN A 21 -0.54 29.68 66.34
C ASN A 21 0.68 29.23 65.52
N LEU A 22 1.79 28.87 66.19
CA LEU A 22 2.96 28.30 65.53
C LEU A 22 2.64 26.95 64.85
N LEU A 23 1.94 26.04 65.54
CA LEU A 23 1.52 24.75 64.96
C LEU A 23 0.56 24.93 63.77
N ILE A 24 -0.40 25.85 63.87
CA ILE A 24 -1.31 26.17 62.77
C ILE A 24 -0.54 26.75 61.59
N GLY A 25 0.42 27.65 61.83
CA GLY A 25 1.27 28.24 60.80
C GLY A 25 2.11 27.18 60.07
N MET A 26 2.71 26.24 60.81
CA MET A 26 3.47 25.12 60.24
C MET A 26 2.58 24.17 59.43
N ALA A 27 1.38 23.84 59.93
CA ALA A 27 0.43 23.00 59.20
C ALA A 27 -0.05 23.68 57.91
N ALA A 28 -0.34 24.98 57.96
CA ALA A 28 -0.72 25.76 56.79
C ALA A 28 0.42 25.83 55.76
N LEU A 29 1.66 26.08 56.20
CA LEU A 29 2.83 26.10 55.34
C LEU A 29 3.06 24.73 54.68
N ALA A 30 2.97 23.64 55.45
CA ALA A 30 3.10 22.29 54.93
C ALA A 30 2.00 21.98 53.89
N ALA A 31 0.76 22.38 54.14
CA ALA A 31 -0.35 22.22 53.20
C ALA A 31 -0.12 23.02 51.90
N ILE A 32 0.40 24.24 51.99
CA ILE A 32 0.75 25.08 50.83
C ILE A 32 1.85 24.41 50.00
N ILE A 33 2.92 23.92 50.64
CA ILE A 33 4.01 23.22 49.95
C ILE A 33 3.51 21.95 49.28
N ALA A 34 2.68 21.15 49.96
CA ALA A 34 2.09 19.95 49.40
C ALA A 34 1.23 20.27 48.16
N ALA A 35 0.42 21.34 48.22
CA ALA A 35 -0.39 21.79 47.09
C ALA A 35 0.49 22.26 45.90
N LEU A 36 1.54 23.03 46.16
CA LEU A 36 2.48 23.49 45.13
C LEU A 36 3.20 22.34 44.45
N LEU A 37 3.70 21.36 45.22
CA LEU A 37 4.33 20.15 44.69
C LEU A 37 3.34 19.30 43.89
N GLY A 38 2.12 19.11 44.39
CA GLY A 38 1.07 18.35 43.69
C GLY A 38 0.69 18.99 42.35
N ILE A 39 0.55 20.32 42.32
CA ILE A 39 0.29 21.08 41.09
C ILE A 39 1.49 20.98 40.13
N GLY A 40 2.72 21.09 40.65
CA GLY A 40 3.94 20.93 39.86
C GLY A 40 4.03 19.56 39.20
N MET A 41 3.88 18.49 39.99
CA MET A 41 3.95 17.10 39.55
C MET A 41 2.83 16.72 38.57
N THR A 42 1.62 17.23 38.78
CA THR A 42 0.51 17.07 37.81
C THR A 42 0.87 17.70 36.47
N ARG A 43 1.53 18.85 36.47
CA ARG A 43 1.91 19.58 35.26
C ARG A 43 3.13 18.99 34.56
N SER A 44 4.13 18.52 35.29
CA SER A 44 5.37 17.98 34.69
C SER A 44 5.29 16.49 34.37
N VAL A 45 4.48 15.70 35.07
CA VAL A 45 4.42 14.24 34.88
C VAL A 45 3.05 13.78 34.40
N THR A 46 1.99 14.02 35.17
CA THR A 46 0.68 13.42 34.89
C THR A 46 0.07 13.90 33.57
N ARG A 47 0.19 15.19 33.25
CA ARG A 47 -0.33 15.75 31.99
C ARG A 47 0.43 15.21 30.76
N PRO A 48 1.77 15.28 30.67
CA PRO A 48 2.51 14.68 29.55
C PRO A 48 2.32 13.16 29.42
N ALA A 49 2.18 12.44 30.54
CA ALA A 49 1.92 11.00 30.50
C ALA A 49 0.56 10.68 29.85
N ARG A 50 -0.48 11.46 30.15
CA ARG A 50 -1.78 11.34 29.50
C ARG A 50 -1.70 11.65 28.00
N GLN A 51 -0.98 12.70 27.61
CA GLN A 51 -0.78 13.01 26.19
C GLN A 51 -0.09 11.87 25.43
N ALA A 52 0.88 11.20 26.06
CA ALA A 52 1.54 10.04 25.46
C ALA A 52 0.58 8.84 25.32
N LEU A 53 -0.31 8.63 26.29
CA LEU A 53 -1.35 7.61 26.22
C LEU A 53 -2.37 7.93 25.12
N ASP A 54 -2.88 9.15 25.08
CA ASP A 54 -3.83 9.60 24.05
C ASP A 54 -3.23 9.45 22.65
N ALA A 55 -1.94 9.77 22.49
CA ALA A 55 -1.21 9.50 21.26
C ALA A 55 -1.14 8.00 20.95
N ALA A 56 -0.76 7.15 21.91
CA ALA A 56 -0.72 5.71 21.70
C ALA A 56 -2.10 5.12 21.29
N GLU A 57 -3.19 5.60 21.89
CA GLU A 57 -4.56 5.25 21.50
C GLU A 57 -4.90 5.73 20.07
N ALA A 58 -4.46 6.93 19.70
CA ALA A 58 -4.61 7.43 18.34
C ALA A 58 -3.83 6.57 17.32
N LEU A 59 -2.64 6.07 17.71
CA LEU A 59 -1.86 5.14 16.88
C LEU A 59 -2.60 3.83 16.67
N GLU A 60 -3.21 3.28 17.72
CA GLU A 60 -4.03 2.05 17.64
C GLU A 60 -5.16 2.20 16.63
N GLN A 61 -5.78 3.38 16.58
CA GLN A 61 -6.85 3.72 15.63
C GLN A 61 -6.34 4.07 14.22
N GLY A 62 -5.02 4.01 13.99
CA GLY A 62 -4.39 4.35 12.71
C GLY A 62 -4.33 5.86 12.42
N GLN A 63 -4.57 6.71 13.42
CA GLN A 63 -4.57 8.17 13.28
C GLN A 63 -3.14 8.72 13.38
N LEU A 64 -2.39 8.64 12.28
CA LEU A 64 -1.00 9.11 12.21
C LEU A 64 -0.85 10.64 12.11
N ALA A 65 -1.97 11.37 11.99
CA ALA A 65 -2.00 12.85 11.96
C ALA A 65 -2.25 13.48 13.34
N HIS A 66 -2.19 12.69 14.41
CA HIS A 66 -2.37 13.19 15.77
C HIS A 66 -1.27 14.18 16.14
N ALA A 67 -1.65 15.37 16.62
CA ALA A 67 -0.69 16.42 16.99
C ALA A 67 -0.15 16.17 18.40
N ILE A 68 1.15 15.92 18.51
CA ILE A 68 1.83 15.75 19.80
C ILE A 68 2.56 17.05 20.13
N GLU A 69 2.11 17.76 21.17
CA GLU A 69 2.70 19.04 21.55
C GLU A 69 3.77 18.86 22.64
N VAL A 70 5.03 19.14 22.31
CA VAL A 70 6.16 19.05 23.24
C VAL A 70 6.40 20.40 23.92
N ARG A 71 6.01 20.52 25.19
CA ARG A 71 6.17 21.77 25.98
C ARG A 71 7.28 21.74 27.01
N SER A 72 7.82 20.56 27.32
CA SER A 72 8.87 20.39 28.34
C SER A 72 10.20 19.98 27.71
N GLN A 73 11.31 20.26 28.42
CA GLN A 73 12.66 19.81 28.05
C GLN A 73 13.18 18.68 28.95
N ASP A 74 12.35 18.20 29.87
CA ASP A 74 12.64 17.04 30.72
C ASP A 74 12.48 15.71 29.96
N GLU A 75 12.60 14.60 30.68
CA GLU A 75 12.42 13.25 30.16
C GLU A 75 11.05 13.05 29.51
N MET A 76 9.99 13.66 30.03
CA MET A 76 8.64 13.57 29.47
C MET A 76 8.56 14.32 28.14
N GLY A 77 9.17 15.50 28.06
CA GLY A 77 9.31 16.24 26.81
C GLY A 77 10.09 15.48 25.74
N ARG A 78 11.23 14.87 26.12
CA ARG A 78 12.03 14.03 25.22
C ARG A 78 11.25 12.80 24.74
N MET A 79 10.47 12.17 25.61
CA MET A 79 9.60 11.04 25.26
C MET A 79 8.52 11.46 24.25
N LEU A 80 7.80 12.55 24.51
CA LEU A 80 6.78 13.07 23.58
C LEU A 80 7.39 13.43 22.22
N GLY A 81 8.56 14.07 22.19
CA GLY A 81 9.24 14.38 20.93
C GLY A 81 9.75 13.14 20.18
N ALA A 82 10.12 12.06 20.89
CA ALA A 82 10.43 10.79 20.25
C ALA A 82 9.18 10.14 19.64
N LEU A 83 8.05 10.22 20.35
CA LEU A 83 6.76 9.73 19.86
C LEU A 83 6.31 10.50 18.61
N GLU A 84 6.41 11.82 18.61
CA GLU A 84 6.12 12.68 17.45
C GLU A 84 6.92 12.25 16.20
N ARG A 85 8.23 12.05 16.36
CA ARG A 85 9.08 11.57 15.25
C ARG A 85 8.67 10.19 14.76
N ALA A 86 8.30 9.28 15.66
CA ALA A 86 7.83 7.95 15.29
C ALA A 86 6.53 8.02 14.46
N PHE A 87 5.57 8.87 14.85
CA PHE A 87 4.36 9.13 14.08
C PHE A 87 4.66 9.67 12.68
N GLY A 88 5.57 10.66 12.59
CA GLY A 88 6.00 11.21 11.30
C GLY A 88 6.63 10.18 10.36
N GLN A 89 7.46 9.28 10.91
CA GLN A 89 8.09 8.19 10.17
C GLN A 89 7.07 7.15 9.70
N LEU A 90 6.16 6.72 10.60
CA LEU A 90 5.08 5.79 10.25
C LEU A 90 4.16 6.38 9.18
N GLY A 91 3.79 7.66 9.30
CA GLY A 91 2.97 8.34 8.29
C GLY A 91 3.67 8.39 6.92
N THR A 92 4.98 8.60 6.90
CA THR A 92 5.77 8.58 5.66
C THR A 92 5.83 7.19 5.05
N LEU A 93 6.03 6.16 5.87
CA LEU A 93 6.03 4.77 5.44
C LEU A 93 4.68 4.35 4.85
N VAL A 94 3.57 4.69 5.53
CA VAL A 94 2.22 4.38 5.04
C VAL A 94 1.93 5.10 3.71
N ARG A 95 2.29 6.38 3.58
CA ARG A 95 2.16 7.11 2.29
C ARG A 95 3.01 6.46 1.19
N GLY A 96 4.22 6.02 1.51
CA GLY A 96 5.08 5.29 0.58
C GLY A 96 4.44 3.99 0.08
N ILE A 97 3.83 3.21 0.99
CA ILE A 97 3.08 1.99 0.64
C ILE A 97 1.88 2.32 -0.24
N GLN A 98 1.10 3.37 0.09
CA GLN A 98 -0.05 3.79 -0.72
C GLN A 98 0.37 4.19 -2.14
N HIS A 99 1.46 4.95 -2.28
CA HIS A 99 2.00 5.29 -3.60
C HIS A 99 2.46 4.06 -4.38
N ALA A 100 3.20 3.15 -3.75
CA ALA A 100 3.64 1.92 -4.40
C ALA A 100 2.46 1.05 -4.85
N ALA A 101 1.42 0.92 -4.02
CA ALA A 101 0.20 0.19 -4.37
C ALA A 101 -0.53 0.83 -5.57
N GLY A 102 -0.61 2.16 -5.63
CA GLY A 102 -1.18 2.87 -6.78
C GLY A 102 -0.39 2.65 -8.07
N SER A 103 0.94 2.63 -8.00
CA SER A 103 1.80 2.30 -9.14
C SER A 103 1.61 0.86 -9.61
N ILE A 104 1.47 -0.10 -8.69
CA ILE A 104 1.21 -1.51 -9.01
C ILE A 104 -0.17 -1.68 -9.66
N ASP A 105 -1.22 -1.02 -9.15
CA ASP A 105 -2.56 -1.04 -9.77
C ASP A 105 -2.53 -0.50 -11.20
N THR A 106 -1.81 0.61 -11.42
CA THR A 106 -1.63 1.19 -12.76
C THR A 106 -0.93 0.19 -13.70
N ALA A 107 0.20 -0.38 -13.28
CA ALA A 107 0.94 -1.36 -14.06
C ALA A 107 0.11 -2.63 -14.35
N ALA A 108 -0.67 -3.10 -13.39
CA ALA A 108 -1.54 -4.26 -13.56
C ALA A 108 -2.63 -4.00 -14.61
N ARG A 109 -3.21 -2.79 -14.64
CA ARG A 109 -4.18 -2.38 -15.67
C ARG A 109 -3.55 -2.32 -17.06
N GLU A 110 -2.34 -1.78 -17.17
CA GLU A 110 -1.58 -1.76 -18.43
C GLU A 110 -1.28 -3.18 -18.94
N ILE A 111 -0.82 -4.08 -18.06
CA ILE A 111 -0.61 -5.49 -18.39
C ILE A 111 -1.91 -6.16 -18.86
N SER A 112 -3.01 -5.94 -18.14
CA SER A 112 -4.31 -6.51 -18.50
C SER A 112 -4.76 -6.04 -19.89
N SER A 113 -4.67 -4.73 -20.17
CA SER A 113 -4.97 -4.17 -21.48
C SER A 113 -4.06 -4.74 -22.58
N GLY A 114 -2.76 -4.85 -22.31
CA GLY A 114 -1.79 -5.44 -23.23
C GLY A 114 -2.08 -6.91 -23.53
N ASN A 115 -2.50 -7.69 -22.53
CA ASN A 115 -2.87 -9.09 -22.70
C ASN A 115 -4.15 -9.24 -23.54
N THR A 116 -5.14 -8.36 -23.38
CA THR A 116 -6.34 -8.34 -24.24
C THR A 116 -5.99 -8.05 -25.69
N ASP A 117 -5.11 -7.07 -25.96
CA ASP A 117 -4.67 -6.81 -27.34
C ASP A 117 -3.87 -7.98 -27.94
N LEU A 118 -2.99 -8.59 -27.15
CA LEU A 118 -2.23 -9.76 -27.58
C LEU A 118 -3.13 -10.96 -27.88
N SER A 119 -4.15 -11.21 -27.06
CA SER A 119 -5.16 -12.27 -27.32
C SER A 119 -5.87 -12.02 -28.64
N ARG A 120 -6.36 -10.79 -28.87
CA ARG A 120 -7.03 -10.40 -30.11
C ARG A 120 -6.13 -10.57 -31.33
N ARG A 121 -4.86 -10.21 -31.23
CA ARG A 121 -3.88 -10.40 -32.32
C ARG A 121 -3.59 -11.88 -32.58
N THR A 122 -3.50 -12.69 -31.52
CA THR A 122 -3.33 -14.15 -31.63
C THR A 122 -4.52 -14.79 -32.33
N GLU A 123 -5.75 -14.40 -31.97
CA GLU A 123 -6.99 -14.84 -32.63
C GLU A 123 -7.01 -14.45 -34.11
N GLN A 124 -6.65 -13.20 -34.43
CA GLN A 124 -6.58 -12.74 -35.82
C GLN A 124 -5.51 -13.50 -36.63
N GLN A 125 -4.37 -13.81 -36.01
CA GLN A 125 -3.31 -14.59 -36.65
C GLN A 125 -3.73 -16.04 -36.87
N ALA A 126 -4.43 -16.66 -35.92
CA ALA A 126 -5.00 -17.99 -36.08
C ALA A 126 -5.98 -18.04 -37.27
N ALA A 127 -6.90 -17.07 -37.36
CA ALA A 127 -7.83 -16.96 -38.49
C ALA A 127 -7.10 -16.78 -39.83
N SER A 128 -6.02 -15.99 -39.86
CA SER A 128 -5.21 -15.79 -41.07
C SER A 128 -4.48 -17.07 -41.50
N LEU A 129 -4.01 -17.87 -40.53
CA LEU A 129 -3.40 -19.17 -40.78
C LEU A 129 -4.42 -20.18 -41.30
N GLU A 130 -5.65 -20.20 -40.77
CA GLU A 130 -6.75 -21.02 -41.29
C GLU A 130 -7.07 -20.68 -42.74
N GLN A 131 -7.17 -19.39 -43.09
CA GLN A 131 -7.40 -18.96 -44.46
C GLN A 131 -6.24 -19.36 -45.39
N THR A 132 -5.00 -19.29 -44.90
CA THR A 132 -3.81 -19.72 -45.64
C THR A 132 -3.84 -21.24 -45.88
N ALA A 133 -4.19 -22.03 -44.87
CA ALA A 133 -4.33 -23.48 -45.00
C ALA A 133 -5.40 -23.86 -46.02
N ALA A 134 -6.58 -23.24 -45.96
CA ALA A 134 -7.65 -23.45 -46.94
C ALA A 134 -7.21 -23.08 -48.37
N SER A 135 -6.47 -21.98 -48.52
CA SER A 135 -5.91 -21.57 -49.82
C SER A 135 -4.89 -22.60 -50.34
N MET A 136 -4.06 -23.17 -49.46
CA MET A 136 -3.11 -24.23 -49.82
C MET A 136 -3.81 -25.53 -50.21
N GLU A 137 -4.94 -25.87 -49.60
CA GLU A 137 -5.77 -27.02 -50.01
C GLU A 137 -6.36 -26.81 -51.41
N GLN A 138 -6.90 -25.63 -51.71
CA GLN A 138 -7.39 -25.29 -53.05
C GLN A 138 -6.27 -25.30 -54.10
N LEU A 139 -5.10 -24.74 -53.77
CA LEU A 139 -3.93 -24.78 -54.64
C LEU A 139 -3.49 -26.23 -54.91
N THR A 140 -3.44 -27.07 -53.87
CA THR A 140 -3.09 -28.49 -54.00
C THR A 140 -4.08 -29.22 -54.91
N SER A 141 -5.38 -28.95 -54.76
CA SER A 141 -6.42 -29.49 -55.64
C SER A 141 -6.20 -29.08 -57.10
N THR A 142 -5.93 -27.79 -57.33
CA THR A 142 -5.68 -27.24 -58.68
C THR A 142 -4.41 -27.84 -59.30
N VAL A 143 -3.34 -28.01 -58.52
CA VAL A 143 -2.10 -28.66 -58.98
C VAL A 143 -2.35 -30.13 -59.35
N ARG A 144 -3.13 -30.86 -58.55
CA ARG A 144 -3.54 -32.24 -58.89
C ARG A 144 -4.34 -32.29 -60.19
N GLN A 145 -5.29 -31.38 -60.37
CA GLN A 145 -6.08 -31.29 -61.60
C GLN A 145 -5.20 -30.97 -62.82
N ASN A 146 -4.26 -30.03 -62.68
CA ASN A 146 -3.31 -29.69 -63.75
C ASN A 146 -2.41 -30.87 -64.12
N ALA A 147 -1.94 -31.64 -63.13
CA ALA A 147 -1.14 -32.84 -63.37
C ALA A 147 -1.95 -33.90 -64.15
N GLU A 148 -3.22 -34.12 -63.79
CA GLU A 148 -4.11 -35.04 -64.49
C GLU A 148 -4.41 -34.57 -65.93
N ASN A 149 -4.70 -33.28 -66.11
CA ASN A 149 -4.89 -32.68 -67.44
C ASN A 149 -3.64 -32.85 -68.33
N ALA A 150 -2.44 -32.63 -67.78
CA ALA A 150 -1.19 -32.83 -68.51
C ALA A 150 -1.00 -34.31 -68.90
N ARG A 151 -1.39 -35.24 -68.01
CA ARG A 151 -1.36 -36.69 -68.27
C ARG A 151 -2.29 -37.06 -69.42
N GLN A 152 -3.53 -36.57 -69.40
CA GLN A 152 -4.52 -36.79 -70.46
C GLN A 152 -4.08 -36.19 -71.80
N ALA A 153 -3.55 -34.96 -71.80
CA ALA A 153 -3.03 -34.31 -72.99
C ALA A 153 -1.88 -35.11 -73.61
N ASN A 154 -0.95 -35.62 -72.79
CA ASN A 154 0.15 -36.47 -73.25
C ASN A 154 -0.37 -37.77 -73.90
N GLN A 155 -1.41 -38.38 -73.31
CA GLN A 155 -2.00 -39.61 -73.85
C GLN A 155 -2.76 -39.36 -75.16
N LEU A 156 -3.46 -38.23 -75.29
CA LEU A 156 -4.11 -37.82 -76.53
C LEU A 156 -3.08 -37.54 -77.64
N ALA A 157 -1.98 -36.86 -77.31
CA ALA A 157 -0.89 -36.60 -78.24
C ALA A 157 -0.22 -37.89 -78.73
N ALA A 158 0.01 -38.86 -77.85
CA ALA A 158 0.53 -40.18 -78.21
C ALA A 158 -0.42 -40.91 -79.19
N ASN A 159 -1.71 -40.99 -78.87
CA ASN A 159 -2.71 -41.59 -79.75
C ASN A 159 -2.77 -40.90 -81.14
N ALA A 160 -2.72 -39.56 -81.18
CA ALA A 160 -2.71 -38.81 -82.43
C ALA A 160 -1.45 -39.10 -83.27
N SER A 161 -0.30 -39.23 -82.62
CA SER A 161 0.96 -39.63 -83.26
C SER A 161 0.88 -41.04 -83.84
N ASP A 162 0.29 -41.99 -83.12
CA ASP A 162 0.09 -43.37 -83.59
C ASP A 162 -0.81 -43.42 -84.83
N VAL A 163 -1.94 -42.70 -84.80
CA VAL A 163 -2.87 -42.58 -85.94
C VAL A 163 -2.18 -41.93 -87.15
N ALA A 164 -1.42 -40.86 -86.94
CA ALA A 164 -0.67 -40.21 -88.03
C ALA A 164 0.40 -41.15 -88.63
N THR A 165 1.04 -41.96 -87.80
CA THR A 165 2.04 -42.95 -88.23
C THR A 165 1.40 -44.04 -89.10
N GLU A 166 0.26 -44.60 -88.67
CA GLU A 166 -0.45 -45.61 -89.45
C GLU A 166 -1.03 -45.02 -90.75
N GLY A 167 -1.61 -43.82 -90.70
CA GLY A 167 -2.05 -43.10 -91.90
C GLY A 167 -0.92 -42.89 -92.91
N GLY A 168 0.26 -42.49 -92.45
CA GLY A 168 1.45 -42.39 -93.31
C GLY A 168 1.89 -43.74 -93.89
N ARG A 169 1.66 -44.85 -93.17
CA ARG A 169 1.92 -46.20 -93.66
C ARG A 169 0.94 -46.59 -94.78
N VAL A 170 -0.33 -46.24 -94.65
CA VAL A 170 -1.36 -46.46 -95.68
C VAL A 170 -1.08 -45.66 -96.94
N VAL A 171 -0.74 -44.37 -96.84
CA VAL A 171 -0.41 -43.54 -98.01
C VAL A 171 0.80 -44.07 -98.79
N ARG A 172 1.80 -44.66 -98.10
CA ARG A 172 2.95 -45.31 -98.76
C ARG A 172 2.61 -46.65 -99.44
N SER A 173 1.43 -47.22 -99.15
CA SER A 173 0.99 -48.50 -99.73
C SER A 173 0.11 -48.34 -100.98
N VAL A 174 -0.11 -47.10 -101.43
CA VAL A 174 -0.80 -46.74 -102.67
C VAL A 174 0.23 -46.27 -103.70
#